data_AF-A0AAP0R586-F1
#
_entry.id   AF-A0AAP0R586-F1
#
_cell.length_a   1.000
_cell.length_b   1.000
_cell.length_c   1.000
_cell.angle_alpha   90.00
_cell.angle_beta   90.00
_cell.angle_gamma   90.00
#
_symmetry.space_group_name_H-M   'P 1'
#
loop_
_entity.id
_entity.type
_entity.pdbx_description
1 polymer ?
#
loop_
_entity_poly.entity_id
_entity_poly.type
_entity_poly.pdbx_seq_one_letter_code
_entity_poly.pdbx_strand_id
1 'polypeptide(L)'
;MGYIYEAIDRTKKAIGKSFNSNEDKYHEAFGYIDERWSCQLHQPLHAAGYFLNPEFFYANLYIEQDEEVITGLYKSITRAVPSLTKQDKITEELTMYKRAESLFGIDMAIRQRKTKAPAEWWASYGSLTPNLQQFAVKVLSLTHSASVPLDEEEEANSEEIEEEDDTGYKSNDSKADDDDDDVVFLDEDDV
;
A
#
# COMPACT_ATOMS: atom_id res chain seq x y z
N MET A 1 7.66 2.55 2.39
CA MET A 1 8.05 1.52 1.39
C MET A 1 9.50 1.03 1.49
N GLY A 2 10.52 1.88 1.62
CA GLY A 2 11.92 1.44 1.48
C GLY A 2 12.48 0.47 2.54
N TYR A 3 11.78 0.25 3.66
CA TYR A 3 12.24 -0.61 4.76
C TYR A 3 11.89 -2.09 4.57
N ILE A 4 10.86 -2.40 3.77
CA ILE A 4 10.35 -3.77 3.63
C ILE A 4 11.36 -4.65 2.88
N TYR A 5 11.94 -4.13 1.80
CA TYR A 5 12.96 -4.84 1.02
C TYR A 5 14.16 -5.22 1.91
N GLU A 6 14.71 -4.26 2.65
CA GLU A 6 15.81 -4.49 3.59
C GLU A 6 15.45 -5.52 4.68
N ALA A 7 14.23 -5.46 5.23
CA ALA A 7 13.80 -6.39 6.27
C ALA A 7 13.78 -7.83 5.76
N ILE A 8 13.33 -8.05 4.52
CA ILE A 8 13.26 -9.38 3.91
C ILE A 8 14.64 -9.89 3.53
N ASP A 9 15.49 -9.04 2.95
CA ASP A 9 16.88 -9.40 2.67
C ASP A 9 17.62 -9.81 3.96
N ARG A 10 17.49 -9.04 5.04
CA ARG A 10 18.04 -9.40 6.36
C ARG A 10 17.46 -10.71 6.91
N THR A 11 16.16 -10.93 6.72
CA THR A 11 15.49 -12.15 7.18
C THR A 11 16.06 -13.38 6.47
N LYS A 12 16.18 -13.34 5.15
CA LYS A 12 16.81 -14.40 4.36
C LYS A 12 18.25 -14.65 4.78
N LYS A 13 19.06 -13.59 4.94
CA LYS A 13 20.45 -13.69 5.43
C LYS A 13 20.54 -14.32 6.82
N ALA A 14 19.64 -13.97 7.74
CA ALA A 14 19.61 -14.52 9.09
C ALA A 14 19.27 -16.02 9.09
N ILE A 15 18.27 -16.42 8.29
CA ILE A 15 17.89 -17.83 8.12
C ILE A 15 19.08 -18.63 7.56
N GLY A 16 19.67 -18.17 6.46
CA GLY A 16 20.83 -18.85 5.85
C GLY A 16 21.98 -19.02 6.86
N LYS A 17 22.27 -17.97 7.63
CA LYS A 17 23.30 -18.01 8.67
C LYS A 17 22.97 -19.00 9.80
N SER A 18 21.71 -19.10 10.24
CA SER A 18 21.32 -20.05 11.30
C SER A 18 21.52 -21.52 10.93
N PHE A 19 21.54 -21.82 9.63
CA PHE A 19 21.78 -23.17 9.10
C PHE A 19 23.20 -23.35 8.53
N ASN A 20 24.15 -22.48 8.90
CA ASN A 20 25.54 -22.51 8.43
C ASN A 20 25.66 -22.45 6.90
N SER A 21 24.76 -21.72 6.23
CA SER A 21 24.68 -21.62 4.77
C SER A 21 24.47 -22.97 4.06
N ASN A 22 23.90 -23.96 4.74
CA ASN A 22 23.47 -25.20 4.11
C ASN A 22 22.09 -25.02 3.46
N GLU A 23 22.10 -24.78 2.14
CA GLU A 23 20.90 -24.50 1.34
C GLU A 23 19.80 -25.55 1.48
N ASP A 24 20.14 -26.84 1.58
CA ASP A 24 19.15 -27.93 1.73
C ASP A 24 18.25 -27.75 2.95
N LYS A 25 18.70 -27.02 3.96
CA LYS A 25 17.97 -26.80 5.22
C LYS A 25 17.02 -25.62 5.21
N TYR A 26 17.19 -24.68 4.28
CA TYR A 26 16.37 -23.46 4.22
C TYR A 26 15.79 -23.16 2.85
N HIS A 27 16.09 -23.95 1.83
CA HIS A 27 15.55 -23.79 0.48
C HIS A 27 14.02 -23.71 0.49
N GLU A 28 13.35 -24.58 1.25
CA GLU A 28 11.89 -24.57 1.38
C GLU A 28 11.37 -23.29 2.06
N ALA A 29 12.03 -22.85 3.13
CA ALA A 29 11.69 -21.59 3.81
C ALA A 29 11.89 -20.37 2.89
N PHE A 30 12.96 -20.36 2.08
CA PHE A 30 13.16 -19.34 1.06
C PHE A 30 12.08 -19.41 0.01
N GLY A 31 11.69 -20.61 -0.44
CA GLY A 31 10.57 -20.82 -1.36
C GLY A 31 9.27 -20.18 -0.88
N TYR A 32 8.89 -20.39 0.39
CA TYR A 32 7.70 -19.75 0.96
C TYR A 32 7.82 -18.22 1.06
N ILE A 33 8.99 -17.72 1.44
CA ILE A 33 9.25 -16.27 1.48
C ILE A 33 9.17 -15.68 0.08
N ASP A 34 9.76 -16.35 -0.91
CA ASP A 34 9.80 -15.93 -2.30
C ASP A 34 8.43 -15.99 -2.95
N GLU A 35 7.64 -17.02 -2.69
CA GLU A 35 6.26 -17.10 -3.16
C GLU A 35 5.43 -15.95 -2.59
N ARG A 36 5.47 -15.75 -1.27
CA ARG A 36 4.70 -14.68 -0.63
C ARG A 36 5.20 -13.29 -1.00
N TRP A 37 6.52 -13.13 -1.16
CA TRP A 37 7.12 -11.95 -1.75
C TRP A 37 6.55 -11.79 -3.15
N SER A 38 6.76 -12.71 -4.09
CA SER A 38 6.30 -12.66 -5.48
C SER A 38 4.83 -12.25 -5.64
N CYS A 39 3.93 -12.77 -4.80
CA CYS A 39 2.49 -12.52 -4.88
C CYS A 39 2.03 -11.23 -4.21
N GLN A 40 2.56 -10.90 -3.02
CA GLN A 40 2.00 -9.82 -2.18
C GLN A 40 2.91 -8.59 -2.10
N LEU A 41 4.24 -8.77 -2.22
CA LEU A 41 5.23 -7.77 -1.83
C LEU A 41 6.41 -7.59 -2.82
N HIS A 42 6.54 -8.41 -3.86
CA HIS A 42 7.51 -8.29 -4.95
C HIS A 42 6.95 -7.32 -5.99
N GLN A 43 6.60 -6.14 -5.49
CA GLN A 43 6.30 -5.03 -6.36
C GLN A 43 7.64 -4.37 -6.68
N PRO A 44 7.95 -4.13 -7.96
CA PRO A 44 9.01 -3.20 -8.38
C PRO A 44 9.06 -1.95 -7.51
N LEU A 45 7.91 -1.53 -6.97
CA LEU A 45 7.73 -0.42 -6.04
C LEU A 45 8.53 -0.55 -4.74
N HIS A 46 8.69 -1.75 -4.17
CA HIS A 46 9.50 -1.95 -2.95
C HIS A 46 10.99 -1.85 -3.25
N ALA A 47 11.46 -2.44 -4.35
CA ALA A 47 12.83 -2.27 -4.86
C ALA A 47 13.14 -0.79 -5.15
N ALA A 48 12.22 -0.09 -5.84
CA ALA A 48 12.33 1.35 -6.05
C ALA A 48 12.37 2.13 -4.73
N GLY A 49 11.50 1.77 -3.78
CA GLY A 49 11.48 2.38 -2.45
C GLY A 49 12.77 2.15 -1.66
N TYR A 50 13.39 0.99 -1.81
CA TYR A 50 14.67 0.66 -1.18
C TYR A 50 15.80 1.51 -1.77
N PHE A 51 15.89 1.54 -3.11
CA PHE A 51 16.86 2.36 -3.84
C PHE A 51 16.74 3.85 -3.49
N LEU A 52 15.51 4.35 -3.38
CA LEU A 52 15.25 5.76 -3.09
C LEU A 52 15.33 6.09 -1.60
N ASN A 53 15.55 5.11 -0.71
CA ASN A 53 15.75 5.41 0.69
C ASN A 53 17.20 5.87 0.94
N PRO A 54 17.43 7.15 1.30
CA PRO A 54 18.79 7.67 1.49
C PRO A 54 19.53 7.00 2.66
N GLU A 55 18.81 6.44 3.64
CA GLU A 55 19.42 5.66 4.72
C GLU A 55 20.14 4.42 4.17
N PHE A 56 19.52 3.71 3.23
CA PHE A 56 20.04 2.45 2.69
C PHE A 56 20.97 2.69 1.51
N PHE A 57 20.54 3.50 0.55
CA PHE A 57 21.29 3.77 -0.68
C PHE A 57 22.71 4.26 -0.39
N TYR A 58 22.85 5.24 0.51
CA TYR A 58 24.17 5.80 0.84
C TYR A 58 24.94 5.01 1.90
N ALA A 59 24.30 4.04 2.58
CA ALA A 59 25.00 3.15 3.51
C ALA A 59 25.56 1.90 2.81
N ASN A 60 24.97 1.49 1.69
CA ASN A 60 25.33 0.29 0.96
C ASN A 60 25.59 0.58 -0.52
N LEU A 61 26.88 0.65 -0.89
CA LEU A 61 27.32 0.92 -2.27
C LEU A 61 26.95 -0.20 -3.26
N TYR A 62 26.60 -1.39 -2.80
CA TYR A 62 26.24 -2.52 -3.66
C TYR A 62 24.80 -2.43 -4.19
N ILE A 63 23.96 -1.53 -3.65
CA ILE A 63 22.57 -1.36 -4.10
C ILE A 63 22.50 -0.97 -5.58
N GLU A 64 23.47 -0.19 -6.08
CA GLU A 64 23.51 0.19 -7.50
C GLU A 64 23.86 -0.99 -8.43
N GLN A 65 24.46 -2.06 -7.89
CA GLN A 65 24.89 -3.24 -8.65
C GLN A 65 23.88 -4.39 -8.54
N ASP A 66 22.88 -4.26 -7.66
CA ASP A 66 21.84 -5.26 -7.46
C ASP A 66 20.85 -5.24 -8.62
N GLU A 67 20.86 -6.31 -9.42
CA GLU A 67 20.03 -6.44 -10.62
C GLU A 67 18.53 -6.41 -10.29
N GLU A 68 18.11 -7.01 -9.17
CA GLU A 68 16.71 -7.02 -8.75
C GLU A 68 16.26 -5.60 -8.39
N VAL A 69 17.07 -4.89 -7.61
CA VAL A 69 16.76 -3.52 -7.16
C VAL A 69 16.70 -2.56 -8.35
N ILE A 70 17.71 -2.59 -9.23
CA ILE A 70 17.78 -1.72 -10.41
C ILE A 70 16.64 -2.02 -11.38
N THR A 71 16.38 -3.30 -11.66
CA THR A 71 15.26 -3.71 -12.52
C THR A 71 13.92 -3.26 -11.94
N GLY A 72 13.74 -3.40 -10.62
CA GLY A 72 12.55 -2.94 -9.90
C GLY A 72 12.37 -1.43 -9.95
N LEU A 73 13.46 -0.65 -9.83
CA LEU A 73 13.43 0.81 -9.98
C LEU A 73 12.91 1.22 -11.37
N TYR A 74 13.51 0.71 -12.45
CA TYR A 74 13.11 1.10 -13.80
C TYR A 74 11.70 0.63 -14.16
N LYS A 75 11.29 -0.59 -13.76
CA LYS A 75 9.91 -1.06 -13.91
C LYS A 75 8.91 -0.16 -13.18
N SER A 76 9.29 0.40 -12.03
CA SER A 76 8.44 1.34 -11.28
C SER A 76 8.32 2.68 -11.98
N ILE A 77 9.42 3.20 -12.52
CA ILE A 77 9.45 4.46 -13.28
C ILE A 77 8.56 4.34 -14.52
N THR A 78 8.75 3.30 -15.32
CA THR A 78 7.99 3.10 -16.57
C THR A 78 6.50 2.94 -16.30
N ARG A 79 6.11 2.25 -15.22
CA ARG A 79 4.71 2.09 -14.83
C ARG A 79 4.09 3.37 -14.26
N ALA A 80 4.83 4.13 -13.45
CA ALA A 80 4.29 5.28 -12.74
C ALA A 80 4.32 6.58 -13.55
N VAL A 81 5.17 6.67 -14.58
CA VAL A 81 5.43 7.90 -15.35
C VAL A 81 5.21 7.62 -16.85
N PRO A 82 4.03 7.93 -17.41
CA PRO A 82 3.74 7.63 -18.82
C PRO A 82 4.57 8.43 -19.85
N SER A 83 5.10 9.59 -19.47
CA SER A 83 5.85 10.46 -20.38
C SER A 83 7.30 10.01 -20.50
N LEU A 84 7.71 9.57 -21.69
CA LEU A 84 9.09 9.15 -21.98
C LEU A 84 10.10 10.26 -21.67
N THR A 85 9.81 11.50 -22.07
CA THR A 85 10.66 12.66 -21.75
C THR A 85 10.84 12.86 -20.24
N LYS A 86 9.82 12.55 -19.42
CA LYS A 86 9.98 12.59 -17.95
C LYS A 86 10.79 11.41 -17.43
N GLN A 87 10.65 10.21 -18.03
CA GLN A 87 11.48 9.05 -17.67
C GLN A 87 12.97 9.32 -17.95
N ASP A 88 13.30 9.94 -19.08
CA ASP A 88 14.67 10.33 -19.44
C ASP A 88 15.23 11.32 -18.41
N LYS A 89 14.47 12.38 -18.09
CA LYS A 89 14.85 13.34 -17.03
C LYS A 89 15.04 12.69 -15.67
N ILE A 90 14.17 11.74 -15.28
CA ILE A 90 14.33 10.99 -14.02
C ILE A 90 15.66 10.22 -14.04
N THR A 91 16.06 9.66 -15.17
CA THR A 91 17.32 8.91 -15.31
C THR A 91 18.55 9.82 -15.20
N GLU A 92 18.49 11.03 -15.77
CA GLU A 92 19.51 12.06 -15.58
C GLU A 92 19.60 12.49 -14.10
N GLU A 93 18.46 12.82 -13.50
CA GLU A 93 18.35 13.24 -12.10
C GLU A 93 18.78 12.14 -11.12
N LEU A 94 18.57 10.87 -11.45
CA LEU A 94 19.07 9.73 -10.68
C LEU A 94 20.59 9.77 -10.58
N THR A 95 21.29 10.17 -11.64
CA THR A 95 22.75 10.29 -11.60
C THR A 95 23.22 11.32 -10.57
N MET A 96 22.50 12.44 -10.45
CA MET A 96 22.77 13.46 -9.42
C MET A 96 22.56 12.92 -8.01
N TYR A 97 21.46 12.19 -7.78
CA TYR A 97 21.20 11.53 -6.50
C TYR A 97 22.31 10.53 -6.15
N LYS A 98 22.68 9.64 -7.07
CA LYS A 98 23.71 8.62 -6.83
C LYS A 98 25.05 9.21 -6.42
N ARG A 99 25.44 10.32 -7.04
CA ARG A 99 26.70 11.03 -6.75
C ARG A 99 26.63 11.95 -5.54
N ALA A 100 25.48 12.02 -4.87
CA ALA A 100 25.20 12.98 -3.80
C ALA A 100 25.50 14.43 -4.22
N GLU A 101 25.19 14.77 -5.47
CA GLU A 101 25.39 16.13 -6.00
C GLU A 101 24.33 17.09 -5.46
N SER A 102 24.57 18.39 -5.62
CA SER A 102 23.61 19.43 -5.26
C SER A 102 23.19 19.36 -3.77
N LEU A 103 21.90 19.44 -3.46
CA LEU A 103 21.40 19.42 -2.08
C LEU A 103 21.53 18.06 -1.40
N PHE A 104 21.77 16.98 -2.14
CA PHE A 104 21.90 15.64 -1.56
C PHE A 104 23.20 15.42 -0.77
N GLY A 105 24.22 16.22 -1.08
CA GLY A 105 25.57 16.14 -0.49
C GLY A 105 25.84 17.17 0.60
N ILE A 106 24.91 18.08 0.91
CA ILE A 106 25.14 19.05 1.99
C ILE A 106 25.12 18.35 3.36
N ASP A 107 25.91 18.83 4.31
CA ASP A 107 26.06 18.21 5.64
C ASP A 107 24.72 17.96 6.35
N MET A 108 23.77 18.88 6.19
CA MET A 108 22.44 18.75 6.78
C MET A 108 21.65 17.57 6.17
N ALA A 109 21.69 17.42 4.85
CA ALA A 109 21.04 16.30 4.16
C ALA A 109 21.68 14.97 4.56
N ILE A 110 23.02 14.92 4.66
CA ILE A 110 23.78 13.73 5.09
C ILE A 110 23.38 13.30 6.50
N ARG A 111 23.38 14.23 7.48
CA ARG A 111 22.98 13.91 8.86
C ARG A 111 21.53 13.41 8.94
N GLN A 112 20.66 13.94 8.09
CA GLN A 112 19.24 13.62 8.11
C GLN A 112 18.84 12.35 7.35
N ARG A 113 19.76 11.69 6.65
CA ARG A 113 19.44 10.46 5.88
C ARG A 113 18.79 9.36 6.73
N LYS A 114 19.18 9.26 8.01
CA LYS A 114 18.69 8.25 8.97
C LYS A 114 17.65 8.78 9.95
N THR A 115 17.56 10.09 10.13
CA THR A 115 16.72 10.69 11.19
C THR A 115 15.43 11.28 10.63
N LYS A 116 15.35 11.51 9.32
CA LYS A 116 14.18 12.05 8.64
C LYS A 116 13.48 10.96 7.85
N ALA A 117 12.15 10.95 7.84
CA ALA A 117 11.40 10.01 7.03
C ALA A 117 11.79 10.16 5.55
N PRO A 118 12.01 9.06 4.80
CA PRO A 118 12.55 9.14 3.44
C PRO A 118 11.78 10.07 2.50
N ALA A 119 10.44 10.02 2.53
CA ALA A 119 9.61 10.90 1.71
C ALA A 119 9.81 12.39 2.04
N GLU A 120 9.92 12.72 3.34
CA GLU A 120 10.18 14.10 3.77
C GLU A 120 11.60 14.56 3.44
N TRP A 121 12.57 13.63 3.48
CA TRP A 121 13.95 13.91 3.06
C TRP A 121 13.97 14.30 1.57
N TRP A 122 13.28 13.55 0.71
CA TRP A 122 13.11 13.90 -0.69
C TRP A 122 12.38 15.23 -0.89
N ALA A 123 11.33 15.50 -0.12
CA ALA A 123 10.63 16.79 -0.18
C ALA A 123 11.56 17.97 0.18
N SER A 124 12.53 17.75 1.06
CA SER A 124 13.45 18.81 1.53
C SER A 124 14.65 19.02 0.61
N TYR A 125 15.24 17.95 0.07
CA TYR A 125 16.53 17.98 -0.62
C TYR A 125 16.46 17.64 -2.11
N GLY A 126 15.31 17.16 -2.60
CA GLY A 126 15.12 16.79 -4.01
C GLY A 126 14.72 17.96 -4.93
N SER A 127 14.68 19.21 -4.46
CA SER A 127 14.11 20.32 -5.22
C SER A 127 14.83 20.63 -6.54
N LEU A 128 16.13 20.30 -6.65
CA LEU A 128 16.92 20.44 -7.87
C LEU A 128 16.78 19.25 -8.84
N THR A 129 16.02 18.24 -8.44
CA THR A 129 15.66 17.06 -9.24
C THR A 129 14.14 16.88 -9.20
N PRO A 130 13.36 17.79 -9.81
CA PRO A 130 11.91 17.85 -9.58
C PRO A 130 11.14 16.62 -10.08
N ASN A 131 11.60 15.94 -11.13
CA ASN A 131 10.90 14.77 -11.66
C ASN A 131 11.12 13.55 -10.76
N LEU A 132 12.37 13.32 -10.36
CA LEU A 132 12.79 12.29 -9.44
C LEU A 132 12.23 12.54 -8.04
N GLN A 133 12.18 13.79 -7.57
CA GLN A 133 11.58 14.15 -6.30
C GLN A 133 10.11 13.75 -6.25
N GLN A 134 9.31 14.13 -7.26
CA GLN A 134 7.90 13.77 -7.31
C GLN A 134 7.71 12.25 -7.33
N PHE A 135 8.51 11.54 -8.12
CA PHE A 135 8.49 10.09 -8.17
C PHE A 135 8.85 9.47 -6.81
N ALA A 136 9.95 9.90 -6.19
CA ALA A 136 10.44 9.37 -4.93
C ALA A 136 9.48 9.64 -3.77
N VAL A 137 8.95 10.87 -3.65
CA VAL A 137 7.92 11.19 -2.65
C VAL A 137 6.71 10.29 -2.84
N LYS A 138 6.24 10.09 -4.08
CA LYS A 138 5.11 9.22 -4.38
C LYS A 138 5.39 7.77 -3.96
N VAL A 139 6.51 7.20 -4.40
CA VAL A 139 6.89 5.81 -4.07
C VAL A 139 7.05 5.59 -2.57
N LEU A 140 7.71 6.52 -1.89
CA LEU A 140 8.04 6.37 -0.46
C LEU A 140 6.85 6.64 0.46
N SER A 141 5.88 7.44 0.02
CA SER A 141 4.66 7.78 0.79
C SER A 141 3.53 6.77 0.64
N LEU A 142 3.64 5.79 -0.26
CA LEU A 142 2.65 4.71 -0.35
C LEU A 142 2.76 3.84 0.91
N THR A 143 1.96 4.15 1.93
CA THR A 143 1.82 3.33 3.14
C THR A 143 1.01 2.10 2.78
N HIS A 144 1.58 0.91 2.96
CA HIS A 144 0.83 -0.34 2.83
C HIS A 144 -0.17 -0.43 3.99
N SER A 145 -1.44 -0.07 3.74
CA SER A 145 -2.54 -0.48 4.61
C SER A 145 -3.00 -1.85 4.13
N ALA A 146 -2.51 -2.91 4.73
CA ALA A 146 -3.08 -4.24 4.57
C ALA A 146 -3.86 -4.55 5.87
N SER A 147 -5.09 -4.06 5.96
CA SER A 147 -6.06 -4.61 6.91
C SER A 147 -6.72 -5.81 6.23
N VAL A 148 -6.49 -7.01 6.76
CA VAL A 148 -7.28 -8.20 6.44
C VAL A 148 -8.62 -8.04 7.16
N PRO A 149 -9.78 -7.98 6.48
CA PRO A 149 -11.05 -8.17 7.16
C PRO A 149 -11.07 -9.61 7.70
N LEU A 150 -11.27 -9.76 9.00
CA LEU A 150 -11.70 -11.04 9.56
C LEU A 150 -13.14 -11.22 9.09
N ASP A 151 -13.35 -12.10 8.12
CA ASP A 151 -14.69 -12.61 7.86
C ASP A 151 -15.06 -13.47 9.09
N GLU A 152 -15.95 -12.92 9.92
CA GLU A 152 -16.70 -13.68 10.92
C GLU A 152 -17.64 -14.61 10.15
N GLU A 153 -17.32 -15.91 10.07
CA GLU A 153 -18.30 -16.91 9.65
C GLU A 153 -19.36 -17.03 10.75
N GLU A 154 -20.55 -16.49 10.46
CA GLU A 154 -21.80 -16.76 11.18
C GLU A 154 -22.10 -18.27 11.19
N GLU A 155 -22.39 -18.81 12.36
CA GLU A 155 -22.93 -20.16 12.52
C GLU A 155 -24.25 -20.31 11.75
N ALA A 156 -24.25 -21.22 10.78
CA ALA A 156 -25.47 -21.81 10.25
C ALA A 156 -26.08 -22.74 11.30
N ASN A 157 -27.13 -22.30 11.99
CA ASN A 157 -28.07 -23.21 12.64
C ASN A 157 -29.39 -23.19 11.86
N SER A 158 -29.68 -24.30 11.19
CA SER A 158 -30.95 -24.55 10.54
C SER A 158 -31.40 -25.97 10.88
N GLU A 159 -32.44 -26.09 11.70
CA GLU A 159 -33.52 -27.09 11.59
C GLU A 159 -34.49 -26.94 12.76
N GLU A 160 -35.72 -26.47 12.50
CA GLU A 160 -36.95 -27.11 12.99
C GLU A 160 -38.18 -26.61 12.19
N ILE A 161 -38.48 -27.42 11.17
CA ILE A 161 -39.78 -27.86 10.60
C ILE A 161 -41.04 -27.09 11.05
N GLU A 162 -41.77 -26.54 10.06
CA GLU A 162 -43.18 -26.18 10.13
C GLU A 162 -44.07 -27.44 10.13
N GLU A 163 -45.09 -27.46 10.98
CA GLU A 163 -46.52 -27.60 10.64
C GLU A 163 -47.33 -27.94 11.90
N GLU A 164 -48.42 -27.20 12.15
CA GLU A 164 -49.76 -27.79 12.25
C GLU A 164 -50.84 -26.68 12.29
N ASP A 165 -51.81 -26.83 11.38
CA ASP A 165 -53.09 -26.13 11.29
C ASP A 165 -53.86 -26.20 12.62
N ASP A 166 -54.52 -25.10 13.02
CA ASP A 166 -55.88 -25.25 13.57
C ASP A 166 -56.83 -24.14 13.11
N THR A 167 -57.94 -24.65 12.64
CA THR A 167 -59.15 -24.08 12.09
C THR A 167 -59.95 -23.26 13.12
N GLY A 168 -60.76 -22.30 12.67
CA GLY A 168 -61.89 -21.85 13.50
C GLY A 168 -62.49 -20.48 13.21
N TYR A 169 -63.45 -20.43 12.30
CA TYR A 169 -64.36 -19.31 12.06
C TYR A 169 -65.19 -18.89 13.28
N LYS A 170 -65.58 -17.58 13.27
CA LYS A 170 -66.75 -16.87 13.88
C LYS A 170 -66.30 -15.77 14.87
N SER A 171 -66.82 -14.55 14.91
CA SER A 171 -68.09 -13.96 14.42
C SER A 171 -67.92 -12.45 14.18
N ASN A 172 -68.82 -11.92 13.36
CA ASN A 172 -69.13 -10.50 13.20
C ASN A 172 -69.40 -9.81 14.54
N ASP A 173 -68.98 -8.54 14.66
CA ASP A 173 -69.85 -7.52 15.23
C ASP A 173 -69.66 -6.17 14.54
N SER A 174 -70.77 -5.71 13.98
CA SER A 174 -71.01 -4.39 13.42
C SER A 174 -71.09 -3.33 14.50
N LYS A 175 -70.46 -2.18 14.29
CA LYS A 175 -71.05 -0.90 14.71
C LYS A 175 -70.69 0.18 13.70
N ALA A 176 -71.75 0.74 13.14
CA ALA A 176 -71.75 1.91 12.29
C ALA A 176 -71.82 3.19 13.13
N ASP A 177 -71.91 4.30 12.39
CA ASP A 177 -72.28 5.65 12.76
C ASP A 177 -71.07 6.56 13.03
N ASP A 178 -70.90 7.74 12.45
CA ASP A 178 -71.48 8.45 11.30
C ASP A 178 -70.71 9.80 11.28
N ASP A 179 -70.55 10.39 10.08
CA ASP A 179 -70.47 11.84 9.77
C ASP A 179 -69.40 12.72 10.47
N ASP A 180 -68.83 13.78 9.90
CA ASP A 180 -68.78 14.40 8.58
C ASP A 180 -67.63 15.44 8.67
N ASP A 181 -67.10 15.81 7.52
CA ASP A 181 -66.55 17.14 7.17
C ASP A 181 -65.68 17.92 8.16
N ASP A 182 -64.42 18.15 7.77
CA ASP A 182 -64.09 19.46 7.20
C ASP A 182 -62.74 19.45 6.45
N VAL A 183 -62.84 19.68 5.15
CA VAL A 183 -61.73 20.08 4.29
C VAL A 183 -61.66 21.60 4.32
N VAL A 184 -60.52 22.16 4.72
CA VAL A 184 -60.14 23.52 4.34
C VAL A 184 -58.69 23.56 3.91
N PHE A 185 -58.53 23.63 2.58
CA PHE A 185 -57.40 24.20 1.88
C PHE A 185 -57.36 25.72 2.11
N LEU A 186 -56.17 26.29 2.29
CA LEU A 186 -55.71 27.60 1.78
C LEU A 186 -54.17 27.53 1.75
N ASP A 187 -53.57 27.20 0.62
CA ASP A 187 -53.17 28.08 -0.49
C ASP A 187 -51.74 28.62 -0.32
N GLU A 188 -50.90 28.19 -1.26
CA GLU A 188 -49.70 28.90 -1.74
C GLU A 188 -50.13 30.28 -2.30
N ASP A 189 -49.33 31.32 -2.11
CA ASP A 189 -48.79 32.12 -3.23
C ASP A 189 -48.02 33.38 -2.76
N ASP A 190 -46.80 33.45 -3.31
CA ASP A 190 -46.12 34.59 -3.95
C ASP A 190 -45.46 35.78 -3.21
N VAL A 191 -44.25 36.03 -3.74
CA VAL A 191 -43.31 37.18 -3.72
C VAL A 191 -42.22 37.24 -2.64
#